data_AF-A0A948QB73-F1
#
_entry.id   AF-A0A948QB73-F1
#
_cell.length_a   1.000
_cell.length_b   1.000
_cell.length_c   1.000
_cell.angle_alpha   90.00
_cell.angle_beta   90.00
_cell.angle_gamma   90.00
#
_symmetry.space_group_name_H-M   'P 1'
#
loop_
_entity.id
_entity.type
_entity.pdbx_description
1 polymer ?
#
loop_
_entity_poly.entity_id
_entity_poly.type
_entity_poly.pdbx_seq_one_letter_code
_entity_poly.pdbx_strand_id
1 'polypeptide(L)'
;MSKKSLKKRFAPKKPIDMGGKASVSPFFIHIIRNISWKIIFAAITTIGIGYILLSQSDPGGMNIYSTLAPIFLIGGHILVVLGLVYTPNKSK
;
A
#
# COMPACT_ATOMS: atom_id res chain seq x y z
N MET A 1 -44.42 33.36 -25.87
CA MET A 1 -43.37 32.34 -25.61
C MET A 1 -42.96 32.41 -24.14
N SER A 2 -43.35 31.42 -23.32
CA SER A 2 -43.33 31.47 -21.84
C SER A 2 -41.98 31.03 -21.26
N LYS A 3 -41.28 31.94 -20.57
CA LYS A 3 -39.95 31.72 -19.94
C LYS A 3 -39.95 30.72 -18.77
N LYS A 4 -41.11 30.16 -18.37
CA LYS A 4 -41.23 29.29 -17.19
C LYS A 4 -40.74 27.85 -17.41
N SER A 5 -40.58 27.38 -18.65
CA SER A 5 -40.19 25.98 -18.93
C SER A 5 -38.68 25.72 -18.90
N LEU A 6 -37.83 26.76 -19.00
CA LEU A 6 -36.38 26.60 -19.05
C LEU A 6 -35.72 26.41 -17.68
N LYS A 7 -36.38 26.83 -16.59
CA LYS A 7 -35.81 26.76 -15.24
C LYS A 7 -35.80 25.36 -14.62
N LYS A 8 -36.61 24.42 -15.15
CA LYS A 8 -36.68 23.03 -14.63
C LYS A 8 -35.53 22.12 -15.10
N ARG A 9 -34.77 22.52 -16.13
CA ARG A 9 -33.70 21.68 -16.70
C ARG A 9 -32.33 21.88 -16.06
N PHE A 10 -32.17 22.90 -15.22
CA PHE A 10 -30.91 23.25 -14.56
C PHE A 10 -30.99 23.11 -13.04
N ALA A 11 -31.76 22.14 -12.55
CA ALA A 11 -31.60 21.72 -11.17
C ALA A 11 -30.23 21.02 -11.05
N PRO A 12 -29.32 21.47 -10.16
CA PRO A 12 -28.07 20.77 -9.93
C PRO A 12 -28.41 19.35 -9.44
N LYS A 13 -27.92 18.33 -10.17
CA LYS A 13 -27.96 16.95 -9.70
C LYS A 13 -27.36 16.94 -8.29
N LYS A 14 -28.11 16.41 -7.32
CA LYS A 14 -27.60 16.20 -5.95
C LYS A 14 -26.22 15.53 -6.05
N PRO A 15 -25.22 16.00 -5.29
CA PRO A 15 -23.92 15.33 -5.26
C PRO A 15 -24.18 13.87 -4.93
N ILE A 16 -23.68 12.99 -5.79
CA ILE A 16 -23.71 11.55 -5.54
C ILE A 16 -22.85 11.37 -4.30
N ASP A 17 -23.51 11.18 -3.17
CA ASP A 17 -22.87 10.91 -1.89
C ASP A 17 -22.24 9.52 -2.00
N MET A 18 -21.02 9.49 -2.54
CA MET A 18 -20.15 8.31 -2.57
C MET A 18 -19.50 8.08 -1.19
N GLY A 19 -20.20 8.47 -0.11
CA GLY A 19 -19.90 8.11 1.27
C GLY A 19 -20.17 6.63 1.54
N GLY A 20 -19.74 5.75 0.63
CA GLY A 20 -19.59 4.33 0.88
C GLY A 20 -18.52 4.16 1.94
N LYS A 21 -18.89 4.33 3.21
CA LYS A 21 -18.13 3.80 4.32
C LYS A 21 -18.12 2.30 4.11
N ALA A 22 -17.06 1.80 3.44
CA ALA A 22 -16.77 0.38 3.38
C ALA A 22 -16.91 -0.12 4.81
N SER A 23 -17.91 -0.96 5.07
CA SER A 23 -18.14 -1.55 6.38
C SER A 23 -17.02 -2.56 6.60
N VAL A 24 -15.81 -2.08 6.83
CA VAL A 24 -14.69 -2.92 7.19
C VAL A 24 -15.05 -3.49 8.54
N SER A 25 -15.35 -4.79 8.58
CA SER A 25 -15.84 -5.41 9.80
C SER A 25 -14.78 -5.23 10.91
N PRO A 26 -15.21 -5.03 12.18
CA PRO A 26 -14.28 -4.83 13.29
C PRO A 26 -13.30 -6.00 13.47
N PHE A 27 -13.64 -7.18 12.94
CA PHE A 27 -12.77 -8.35 12.87
C PHE A 27 -11.57 -8.14 11.92
N PHE A 28 -11.79 -7.62 10.71
CA PHE A 28 -10.71 -7.33 9.76
C PHE A 28 -9.74 -6.28 10.32
N ILE A 29 -10.22 -5.27 11.04
CA ILE A 29 -9.37 -4.22 11.64
C ILE A 29 -8.40 -4.83 12.66
N HIS A 30 -8.85 -5.80 13.47
CA HIS A 30 -8.00 -6.46 14.46
C HIS A 30 -6.94 -7.35 13.81
N ILE A 31 -7.31 -8.06 12.75
CA ILE A 31 -6.39 -8.90 11.96
C ILE A 31 -5.32 -8.03 11.30
N ILE A 32 -5.72 -6.96 10.63
CA ILE A 32 -4.81 -6.05 9.93
C ILE A 32 -3.81 -5.45 10.93
N ARG A 33 -4.26 -5.01 12.13
CA ARG A 33 -3.39 -4.39 13.14
C ARG A 33 -2.23 -5.29 13.59
N ASN A 34 -2.47 -6.58 13.78
CA ASN A 34 -1.43 -7.52 14.20
C ASN A 34 -0.55 -7.98 13.02
N ILE A 35 -1.08 -7.92 11.80
CA ILE A 35 -0.37 -8.29 10.58
C ILE A 35 0.57 -7.17 10.12
N SER A 36 0.21 -5.89 10.26
CA SER A 36 1.03 -4.77 9.78
C SER A 36 2.44 -4.77 10.37
N TRP A 37 2.58 -4.99 11.67
CA TRP A 37 3.91 -5.07 12.32
C TRP A 37 4.71 -6.30 11.87
N LYS A 38 4.04 -7.43 11.61
CA LYS A 38 4.69 -8.63 11.06
C LYS A 38 5.19 -8.39 9.64
N ILE A 39 4.42 -7.67 8.82
CA ILE A 39 4.81 -7.29 7.45
C ILE A 39 6.04 -6.38 7.50
N ILE A 40 6.07 -5.37 8.38
CA ILE A 40 7.22 -4.47 8.52
C ILE A 40 8.46 -5.24 8.98
N PHE A 41 8.33 -6.14 9.95
CA PHE A 41 9.44 -6.97 10.42
C PHE A 41 9.96 -7.90 9.32
N ALA A 42 9.05 -8.53 8.56
CA ALA A 42 9.41 -9.34 7.40
C ALA A 42 10.15 -8.49 6.35
N ALA A 43 9.66 -7.29 6.06
CA ALA A 43 10.28 -6.36 5.11
C ALA A 43 11.72 -6.00 5.50
N ILE A 44 11.95 -5.64 6.77
CA ILE A 44 13.29 -5.33 7.29
C ILE A 44 14.21 -6.54 7.16
N THR A 45 13.71 -7.73 7.50
CA THR A 45 14.47 -8.98 7.37
C THR A 45 14.83 -9.26 5.91
N THR A 46 13.89 -9.09 4.98
CA THR A 46 14.10 -9.25 3.54
C THR A 46 15.15 -8.27 3.01
N ILE A 47 15.10 -7.00 3.43
CA ILE A 47 16.12 -6.00 3.05
C ILE A 47 17.49 -6.39 3.61
N GLY A 48 17.56 -6.84 4.86
CA GLY A 48 18.81 -7.33 5.47
C GLY A 48 19.42 -8.49 4.70
N ILE A 49 18.60 -9.48 4.30
CA ILE A 49 19.03 -10.58 3.44
C ILE A 49 19.55 -10.06 2.10
N GLY A 50 18.85 -9.09 1.49
CA GLY A 50 19.30 -8.43 0.26
C GLY A 50 20.70 -7.81 0.40
N TYR A 51 20.99 -7.13 1.51
CA TYR A 51 22.31 -6.58 1.79
C TYR A 51 23.39 -7.65 2.01
N ILE A 52 23.05 -8.76 2.68
CA ILE A 52 23.99 -9.89 2.86
C ILE A 52 24.34 -10.51 1.50
N LEU A 53 23.34 -10.73 0.63
CA LEU A 53 23.55 -11.22 -0.73
C LEU A 53 24.40 -10.24 -1.55
N LEU A 54 24.17 -8.94 -1.38
CA LEU A 54 24.97 -7.89 -2.02
C LEU A 54 26.42 -7.93 -1.54
N SER A 55 26.65 -8.19 -0.25
CA SER A 55 28.00 -8.35 0.31
C SER A 55 28.74 -9.58 -0.22
N GLN A 56 28.01 -10.58 -0.73
CA GLN A 56 28.57 -11.77 -1.38
C GLN A 56 28.58 -11.63 -2.91
N SER A 57 28.16 -10.50 -3.45
CA SER A 57 28.13 -10.26 -4.89
C SER A 57 29.52 -9.86 -5.37
N ASP A 58 30.02 -10.57 -6.38
CA ASP A 58 31.30 -10.23 -6.99
C ASP A 58 31.20 -8.88 -7.72
N PRO A 59 32.26 -8.05 -7.73
CA PRO A 59 32.26 -6.74 -8.41
C PRO A 59 31.90 -6.81 -9.90
N GLY A 60 32.09 -7.98 -10.53
CA GLY A 60 31.77 -8.23 -11.93
C GLY A 60 30.31 -8.64 -12.19
N GLY A 61 29.46 -8.77 -11.18
CA GLY A 61 28.04 -9.12 -11.34
C GLY A 61 27.80 -10.53 -11.89
N MET A 62 28.83 -11.38 -11.94
CA MET A 62 28.76 -12.70 -12.59
C MET A 62 28.09 -13.77 -11.73
N ASN A 63 27.95 -13.54 -10.42
CA ASN A 63 27.37 -14.54 -9.54
C ASN A 63 25.86 -14.34 -9.35
N ILE A 64 25.18 -15.42 -8.98
CA ILE A 64 23.73 -15.45 -8.75
C ILE A 64 23.27 -14.46 -7.68
N TYR A 65 24.10 -14.15 -6.69
CA TYR A 65 23.80 -13.19 -5.63
C TYR A 65 23.69 -11.77 -6.17
N SER A 66 24.44 -11.44 -7.23
CA SER A 66 24.39 -10.13 -7.90
C SER A 66 23.03 -9.89 -8.58
N THR A 67 22.37 -10.96 -9.03
CA THR A 67 21.01 -10.89 -9.62
C THR A 67 19.93 -10.95 -8.53
N LEU A 68 20.14 -11.73 -7.46
CA LEU A 68 19.16 -11.89 -6.39
C LEU A 68 19.11 -10.68 -5.45
N ALA A 69 20.24 -10.08 -5.11
CA ALA A 69 20.29 -8.97 -4.16
C ALA A 69 19.39 -7.78 -4.56
N PRO A 70 19.39 -7.30 -5.83
CA PRO A 70 18.47 -6.25 -6.26
C PRO A 70 17.00 -6.64 -6.09
N ILE A 71 16.63 -7.90 -6.37
CA ILE A 71 15.26 -8.39 -6.24
C ILE A 71 14.81 -8.37 -4.77
N PHE A 72 15.66 -8.86 -3.86
CA PHE A 72 15.38 -8.84 -2.42
C PHE A 72 15.28 -7.41 -1.87
N LEU A 73 16.15 -6.51 -2.32
CA LEU A 73 16.10 -5.11 -1.91
C LEU A 73 14.83 -4.42 -2.41
N ILE A 74 14.49 -4.57 -3.68
CA ILE A 74 13.27 -3.98 -4.26
C ILE A 74 12.02 -4.58 -3.61
N GLY A 75 11.95 -5.91 -3.51
CA GLY A 75 10.83 -6.62 -2.89
C GLY A 75 10.62 -6.20 -1.44
N GLY A 76 11.72 -6.07 -0.68
CA GLY A 76 11.70 -5.57 0.69
C GLY A 76 11.16 -4.16 0.79
N HIS A 77 11.58 -3.23 -0.07
CA HIS A 77 11.06 -1.85 -0.07
C HIS A 77 9.58 -1.78 -0.43
N ILE A 78 9.12 -2.56 -1.40
CA ILE A 78 7.68 -2.67 -1.73
C ILE A 78 6.90 -3.17 -0.52
N LEU A 79 7.43 -4.18 0.19
CA LEU A 79 6.82 -4.70 1.41
C LEU A 79 6.74 -3.64 2.52
N VAL A 80 7.75 -2.78 2.67
CA VAL A 80 7.69 -1.65 3.62
C VAL A 80 6.57 -0.69 3.25
N VAL A 81 6.46 -0.29 1.97
CA VAL A 81 5.41 0.62 1.50
C VAL A 81 4.03 0.02 1.74
N LEU A 82 3.82 -1.26 1.39
CA LEU A 82 2.57 -1.96 1.69
C LEU A 82 2.32 -2.02 3.19
N GLY A 83 3.31 -2.38 3.99
CA GLY A 83 3.21 -2.39 5.44
C GLY A 83 2.74 -1.05 6.00
N LEU A 84 3.29 0.06 5.52
CA LEU A 84 2.93 1.41 5.96
C LEU A 84 1.54 1.84 5.48
N VAL A 85 1.21 1.63 4.21
CA VAL A 85 -0.12 2.00 3.64
C VAL A 85 -1.24 1.24 4.33
N TYR A 86 -1.02 -0.04 4.65
CA TYR A 86 -1.98 -0.87 5.35
C TYR A 86 -1.85 -0.84 6.87
N THR A 87 -0.91 -0.07 7.43
CA THR A 87 -0.84 0.12 8.89
C THR A 87 -1.99 1.03 9.31
N PRO A 88 -2.95 0.55 10.13
CA PRO A 88 -4.04 1.39 10.59
C PRO A 88 -3.46 2.50 11.47
N ASN A 89 -3.63 3.75 11.03
CA ASN A 89 -3.15 4.93 11.74
C ASN A 89 -3.88 5.03 13.09
N LYS A 90 -3.16 4.82 14.19
CA LYS A 90 -3.67 5.15 15.53
C LYS A 90 -3.57 6.66 15.72
N SER A 91 -4.52 7.40 15.16
CA SER A 91 -4.78 8.74 15.70
C SER A 91 -5.40 8.55 17.08
N LYS A 92 -4.65 8.94 18.11
CA LYS A 92 -5.12 9.06 19.51
C LYS A 92 -6.33 9.99 19.59
#